data_AF-A0AAW2BY41-F1
#
_entry.id   AF-A0AAW2BY41-F1
#
_cell.length_a   1.000
_cell.length_b   1.000
_cell.length_c   1.000
_cell.angle_alpha   90.00
_cell.angle_beta   90.00
_cell.angle_gamma   90.00
#
_symmetry.space_group_name_H-M   'P 1'
#
loop_
_entity.id
_entity.type
_entity.pdbx_description
1 polymer ?
#
loop_
_entity_poly.entity_id
_entity_poly.type
_entity_poly.pdbx_seq_one_letter_code
_entity_poly.pdbx_strand_id
1 'polypeptide(L)'
;MTRFQENREKGVRLESDICAKVMKRLHKEKLAANRWLACWAGQTQFEVKNGLQSFTVDLAITHCNSRKWDISGIPCAHAISCIFFNKQDAEQYVHPCYHVSTYKPCYEPIISPINGQNMWRPSGVTLV
;
A
#
# COMPACT_ATOMS: atom_id res chain seq x y z
N MET A 1 -23.30 5.60 -8.50
CA MET A 1 -21.84 5.43 -8.70
C MET A 1 -21.14 6.77 -8.51
N THR A 2 -20.99 7.27 -7.28
CA THR A 2 -20.29 8.55 -7.02
C THR A 2 -18.82 8.35 -6.65
N ARG A 3 -18.48 7.18 -6.09
CA ARG A 3 -17.14 6.86 -5.58
C ARG A 3 -16.00 7.10 -6.57
N PHE A 4 -16.20 6.80 -7.86
CA PHE A 4 -15.16 7.00 -8.87
C PHE A 4 -14.84 8.50 -9.06
N GLN A 5 -15.88 9.32 -9.18
CA GLN A 5 -15.77 10.77 -9.26
C GLN A 5 -15.19 11.37 -7.97
N GLU A 6 -15.64 10.91 -6.79
CA GLU A 6 -15.08 11.35 -5.51
C GLU A 6 -13.58 11.02 -5.39
N ASN A 7 -13.15 9.86 -5.91
CA ASN A 7 -11.75 9.47 -5.91
C ASN A 7 -10.92 10.31 -6.88
N ARG A 8 -11.47 10.65 -8.05
CA ARG A 8 -10.87 11.62 -8.99
C ARG A 8 -10.63 12.97 -8.32
N GLU A 9 -11.65 13.52 -7.66
CA GLU A 9 -11.57 14.81 -6.94
C GLU A 9 -10.55 14.77 -5.79
N LYS A 10 -10.48 13.65 -5.06
CA LYS A 10 -9.43 13.45 -4.05
C LYS A 10 -8.05 13.42 -4.70
N GLY A 11 -7.92 12.75 -5.85
CA GLY A 11 -6.69 12.68 -6.63
C GLY A 11 -6.16 14.06 -7.03
N VAL A 12 -7.03 14.94 -7.53
CA VAL A 12 -6.67 16.31 -7.94
C VAL A 12 -6.05 17.11 -6.78
N ARG A 13 -6.55 16.93 -5.55
CA ARG A 13 -6.08 17.66 -4.35
C ARG A 13 -4.77 17.11 -3.76
N LEU A 14 -4.25 16.00 -4.27
CA LEU A 14 -3.01 15.40 -3.76
C LEU A 14 -1.79 16.05 -4.43
N GLU A 15 -0.98 16.69 -3.59
CA GLU A 15 0.32 17.29 -3.94
C GLU A 15 1.52 16.40 -3.52
N SER A 16 1.29 15.39 -2.68
CA SER A 16 2.33 14.46 -2.23
C SER A 16 2.59 13.32 -3.23
N ASP A 17 3.76 12.69 -3.14
CA ASP A 17 4.12 11.55 -4.01
C ASP A 17 3.30 10.29 -3.72
N ILE A 18 2.96 10.07 -2.44
CA ILE A 18 2.18 8.93 -1.96
C ILE A 18 0.83 9.43 -1.44
N CYS A 19 -0.22 8.62 -1.64
CA CYS A 19 -1.57 8.93 -1.18
C CYS A 19 -1.63 9.20 0.34
N ALA A 20 -2.32 10.27 0.75
CA ALA A 20 -2.33 10.75 2.15
C ALA A 20 -2.74 9.69 3.19
N LYS A 21 -3.70 8.81 2.88
CA LYS A 21 -4.11 7.71 3.77
C LYS A 21 -2.99 6.70 3.99
N VAL A 22 -2.23 6.40 2.95
CA VAL A 22 -1.11 5.47 2.98
C VAL A 22 0.04 6.09 3.75
N MET A 23 0.35 7.37 3.50
CA MET A 23 1.34 8.11 4.29
C MET A 23 1.01 8.14 5.79
N LYS A 24 -0.26 8.39 6.15
CA LYS A 24 -0.70 8.34 7.55
C LYS A 24 -0.50 6.95 8.17
N ARG A 25 -0.75 5.88 7.41
CA ARG A 25 -0.50 4.50 7.87
C ARG A 25 1.01 4.24 8.02
N LEU A 26 1.80 4.61 7.02
CA LEU A 26 3.25 4.45 7.02
C LEU A 26 3.87 5.16 8.22
N HIS A 27 3.47 6.40 8.51
CA HIS A 27 3.94 7.15 9.67
C HIS A 27 3.66 6.42 11.00
N LYS A 28 2.49 5.79 11.15
CA LYS A 28 2.18 4.97 12.32
C LYS A 28 3.12 3.76 12.43
N GLU A 29 3.42 3.09 11.32
CA GLU A 29 4.36 1.97 11.30
C GLU A 29 5.80 2.43 11.58
N LYS A 30 6.21 3.61 11.10
CA LYS A 30 7.51 4.25 11.44
C LYS A 30 7.67 4.45 12.94
N LEU A 31 6.65 4.97 13.61
CA LEU A 31 6.68 5.14 15.07
C LEU A 31 6.74 3.80 15.81
N ALA A 32 6.05 2.77 15.29
CA ALA A 32 6.06 1.43 15.87
C ALA A 32 7.38 0.68 15.63
N ALA A 33 8.15 1.04 14.59
CA ALA A 33 9.43 0.43 14.26
C ALA A 33 10.49 0.58 15.36
N ASN A 34 10.42 1.65 16.15
CA ASN A 34 11.33 1.91 17.28
C ASN A 34 11.33 0.83 18.37
N ARG A 35 10.35 -0.07 18.37
CA ARG A 35 10.25 -1.20 19.31
C ARG A 35 11.00 -2.45 18.83
N TRP A 36 11.50 -2.45 17.60
CA TRP A 36 12.10 -3.61 16.96
C TRP A 36 13.57 -3.38 16.69
N LEU A 37 14.41 -4.32 17.13
CA LEU A 37 15.83 -4.32 16.86
C LEU A 37 16.11 -5.13 15.59
N ALA A 38 16.61 -4.48 14.54
CA ALA A 38 17.06 -5.16 13.34
C ALA A 38 18.46 -5.77 13.53
N CYS A 39 18.59 -7.04 13.17
CA CYS A 39 19.83 -7.80 13.12
C CYS A 39 20.06 -8.24 11.67
N TRP A 40 21.08 -7.67 11.03
CA TRP A 40 21.41 -8.00 9.64
C TRP A 40 22.01 -9.41 9.54
N ALA A 41 21.42 -10.24 8.68
CA ALA A 41 21.86 -11.62 8.45
C ALA A 41 22.74 -11.76 7.18
N GLY A 42 22.92 -10.68 6.42
CA GLY A 42 23.61 -10.67 5.13
C GLY A 42 22.66 -10.32 3.98
N GLN A 43 23.22 -9.79 2.88
CA GLN A 43 22.45 -9.35 1.71
C GLN A 43 21.28 -8.42 2.09
N THR A 44 20.05 -8.73 1.67
CA THR A 44 18.83 -7.99 1.99
C THR A 44 18.03 -8.59 3.13
N GLN A 45 18.61 -9.54 3.88
CA GLN A 45 17.91 -10.33 4.89
C GLN A 45 18.24 -9.90 6.31
N PHE A 46 17.20 -9.89 7.13
CA PHE A 46 17.25 -9.46 8.52
C PHE A 46 16.41 -10.37 9.40
N GLU A 47 16.88 -10.56 10.62
CA GLU A 47 16.04 -10.95 11.75
C GLU A 47 15.70 -9.68 12.54
N VAL A 48 14.43 -9.44 12.86
CA VAL A 48 14.02 -8.36 13.77
C VAL A 48 13.51 -8.94 15.08
N LYS A 49 13.89 -8.34 16.21
CA LYS A 49 13.58 -8.84 17.56
C LYS A 49 12.88 -7.80 18.43
N ASN A 50 11.98 -8.28 19.26
CA ASN A 50 11.43 -7.55 20.40
C ASN A 50 11.06 -8.55 21.51
N GLY A 51 11.91 -8.65 22.54
CA GLY A 51 11.78 -9.66 23.58
C GLY A 51 11.85 -11.08 23.01
N LEU A 52 10.81 -11.89 23.25
CA LEU A 52 10.71 -13.26 22.76
C LEU A 52 10.15 -13.36 21.33
N GLN A 53 9.75 -12.24 20.72
CA GLN A 53 9.22 -12.23 19.36
C GLN A 53 10.34 -11.93 18.35
N SER A 54 10.40 -12.73 17.28
CA SER A 54 11.24 -12.43 16.13
C SER A 54 10.53 -12.70 14.81
N PHE A 55 10.94 -11.97 13.78
CA PHE A 55 10.46 -12.14 12.41
C PHE A 55 11.64 -12.00 11.44
N THR A 56 11.56 -12.72 10.32
CA THR A 56 12.46 -12.51 9.20
C THR A 56 11.88 -11.46 8.24
N VAL A 57 12.77 -10.66 7.67
CA VAL A 57 12.46 -9.64 6.66
C VAL A 57 13.46 -9.80 5.52
N ASP A 58 12.97 -9.73 4.29
CA ASP A 58 13.81 -9.62 3.09
C ASP A 58 13.40 -8.39 2.30
N LEU A 59 14.30 -7.40 2.25
CA LEU A 59 14.03 -6.12 1.59
C LEU A 59 14.03 -6.21 0.06
N ALA A 60 14.73 -7.18 -0.55
CA ALA A 60 14.79 -7.30 -2.01
C ALA A 60 13.44 -7.71 -2.61
N ILE A 61 12.77 -8.63 -1.93
CA ILE A 61 11.47 -9.18 -2.36
C ILE A 61 10.30 -8.54 -1.62
N THR A 62 10.54 -7.47 -0.86
CA THR A 62 9.53 -6.75 -0.08
C THR A 62 8.71 -7.65 0.86
N HIS A 63 9.39 -8.59 1.52
CA HIS A 63 8.77 -9.64 2.32
C HIS A 63 8.98 -9.43 3.82
N CYS A 64 7.96 -9.73 4.61
CA CYS A 64 8.09 -9.89 6.05
C CYS A 64 7.26 -11.08 6.51
N ASN A 65 7.82 -11.94 7.38
CA ASN A 65 7.11 -13.13 7.84
C ASN A 65 5.81 -12.84 8.61
N SER A 66 5.61 -11.60 9.08
CA SER A 66 4.31 -11.14 9.62
C SER A 66 3.20 -11.01 8.57
N ARG A 67 3.52 -11.13 7.28
CA ARG A 67 2.65 -11.01 6.08
C ARG A 67 1.94 -9.67 5.87
N LYS A 68 2.08 -8.73 6.80
CA LYS A 68 1.47 -7.40 6.71
C LYS A 68 1.95 -6.63 5.47
N TRP A 69 3.24 -6.70 5.18
CA TRP A 69 3.82 -6.01 4.03
C TRP A 69 3.37 -6.67 2.72
N ASP A 70 3.45 -7.99 2.63
CA ASP A 70 3.04 -8.76 1.46
C ASP A 70 1.58 -8.50 1.05
N ILE A 71 0.67 -8.42 2.04
CA ILE A 71 -0.76 -8.24 1.79
C ILE A 71 -1.08 -6.78 1.45
N SER A 72 -0.48 -5.83 2.17
CA SER A 72 -0.86 -4.43 2.05
C SER A 72 -0.01 -3.65 1.05
N GLY A 73 1.15 -4.14 0.63
CA GLY A 73 2.14 -3.37 -0.12
C GLY A 73 2.72 -2.17 0.64
N ILE A 74 2.44 -2.03 1.94
CA ILE A 74 2.94 -0.96 2.80
C ILE A 74 3.93 -1.59 3.80
N PRO A 75 5.17 -1.08 3.90
CA PRO A 75 6.15 -1.57 4.88
C PRO A 75 5.55 -1.58 6.29
N CYS A 76 5.63 -2.73 6.95
CA CYS A 76 5.23 -2.86 8.36
C CYS A 76 6.37 -2.42 9.30
N ALA A 77 6.08 -2.21 10.59
CA ALA A 77 7.08 -1.81 11.57
C ALA A 77 8.38 -2.65 11.58
N HIS A 78 8.27 -3.96 11.34
CA HIS A 78 9.40 -4.87 11.20
C HIS A 78 10.30 -4.48 10.02
N ALA A 79 9.70 -4.36 8.83
CA ALA A 79 10.41 -3.99 7.61
C ALA A 79 11.01 -2.59 7.73
N ILE A 80 10.29 -1.64 8.31
CA ILE A 80 10.77 -0.28 8.51
C ILE A 80 11.99 -0.24 9.42
N SER A 81 12.05 -1.06 10.47
CA SER A 81 13.25 -1.16 11.31
C SER A 81 14.49 -1.57 10.50
N CYS A 82 14.35 -2.54 9.59
CA CYS A 82 15.43 -2.93 8.67
C CYS A 82 15.78 -1.84 7.65
N ILE A 83 14.79 -1.15 7.09
CA ILE A 83 14.98 -0.05 6.14
C ILE A 83 15.75 1.10 6.82
N PHE A 84 15.39 1.45 8.05
CA PHE A 84 16.08 2.47 8.83
C PHE A 84 17.48 2.05 9.24
N PHE A 85 17.71 0.77 9.54
CA PHE A 85 19.05 0.24 9.76
C PHE A 85 19.97 0.51 8.55
N ASN A 86 19.44 0.37 7.34
CA ASN A 86 20.14 0.69 6.08
C ASN A 86 20.20 2.19 5.76
N LYS A 87 19.66 3.07 6.61
CA LYS A 87 19.55 4.53 6.39
C LYS A 87 18.78 4.89 5.11
N GLN A 88 17.77 4.10 4.76
CA GLN A 88 16.91 4.31 3.61
C GLN A 88 15.54 4.87 4.03
N ASP A 89 14.81 5.44 3.06
CA ASP A 89 13.47 5.99 3.29
C ASP A 89 12.41 4.92 3.09
N ALA A 90 11.54 4.73 4.09
CA ALA A 90 10.47 3.73 4.02
C ALA A 90 9.44 4.02 2.90
N GLU A 91 9.30 5.28 2.49
CA GLU A 91 8.48 5.71 1.37
C GLU A 91 8.88 5.03 0.06
N GLN A 92 10.18 4.78 -0.15
CA GLN A 92 10.71 4.12 -1.35
C GLN A 92 10.28 2.65 -1.46
N TYR A 93 9.80 2.07 -0.35
CA TYR A 93 9.38 0.69 -0.24
C TYR A 93 7.85 0.52 -0.24
N VAL A 94 7.10 1.61 -0.42
CA VAL A 94 5.65 1.58 -0.61
C VAL A 94 5.35 1.10 -2.03
N HIS A 95 4.38 0.20 -2.17
CA HIS A 95 4.02 -0.34 -3.47
C HIS A 95 3.56 0.76 -4.45
N PRO A 96 3.99 0.74 -5.73
CA PRO A 96 3.71 1.80 -6.70
C PRO A 96 2.22 2.13 -6.90
N CYS A 97 1.31 1.18 -6.66
CA CYS A 97 -0.14 1.41 -6.76
C CYS A 97 -0.67 2.51 -5.82
N TYR A 98 0.08 2.87 -4.77
CA TYR A 98 -0.27 3.94 -3.84
C TYR A 98 0.35 5.29 -4.18
N HIS A 99 1.21 5.35 -5.21
CA HIS A 99 1.77 6.60 -5.66
C HIS A 99 0.70 7.42 -6.38
N VAL A 100 0.74 8.73 -6.17
CA VAL A 100 -0.20 9.68 -6.81
C VAL A 100 -0.03 9.67 -8.32
N SER A 101 1.19 9.42 -8.82
CA SER A 101 1.48 9.20 -10.24
C SER A 101 0.74 8.00 -10.85
N THR A 102 0.40 6.98 -10.05
CA THR A 102 -0.41 5.83 -10.49
C THR A 102 -1.90 6.08 -10.21
N TYR A 103 -2.21 6.61 -9.03
CA TYR A 103 -3.58 6.85 -8.58
C TYR A 103 -4.35 7.81 -9.50
N LYS A 104 -3.75 8.94 -9.90
CA LYS A 104 -4.40 9.95 -10.75
C LYS A 104 -4.82 9.35 -12.10
N PRO A 105 -3.93 8.72 -12.90
CA PRO A 105 -4.33 8.05 -14.14
C PRO A 105 -5.41 6.99 -13.97
N CYS A 106 -5.41 6.22 -12.88
CA CYS A 106 -6.45 5.21 -12.63
C CYS A 106 -7.86 5.81 -12.50
N TYR A 107 -7.99 7.03 -11.97
CA TYR A 107 -9.27 7.71 -11.76
C TYR A 107 -9.53 8.87 -12.73
N GLU A 108 -8.64 9.09 -13.69
CA GLU A 108 -8.79 10.14 -14.70
C GLU A 108 -10.00 9.91 -15.64
N PRO A 109 -10.29 8.68 -16.13
CA PRO A 109 -11.41 8.44 -17.04
C PRO A 109 -12.76 8.77 -16.41
N ILE A 110 -13.71 9.26 -17.19
CA ILE A 110 -15.06 9.53 -16.71
C ILE A 110 -15.92 8.30 -16.96
N ILE A 111 -16.53 7.74 -15.91
CA ILE A 111 -17.58 6.73 -16.06
C ILE A 111 -18.87 7.45 -16.44
N SER A 112 -19.28 7.32 -17.70
CA SER A 112 -20.54 7.89 -18.17
C SER A 112 -21.73 7.29 -17.41
N PRO A 113 -22.74 8.12 -17.07
CA PRO A 113 -23.97 7.59 -16.51
C PRO A 113 -24.64 6.65 -17.52
N ILE A 114 -25.19 5.56 -17.01
CA ILE A 114 -26.03 4.64 -17.78
C ILE A 114 -27.48 4.84 -17.39
N ASN A 115 -28.38 4.53 -18.30
CA ASN A 115 -29.82 4.53 -18.04
C ASN A 115 -30.16 3.60 -16.88
N GLY A 116 -31.34 3.77 -16.27
CA GLY A 116 -31.86 2.83 -15.28
C GLY A 116 -32.02 1.43 -15.87
N GLN A 117 -31.96 0.40 -15.02
CA GLN A 117 -32.04 -1.01 -15.41
C GLN A 117 -33.30 -1.32 -16.25
N ASN A 118 -34.39 -0.61 -16.02
CA ASN A 118 -35.65 -0.72 -16.77
C ASN A 118 -35.53 -0.35 -18.26
N MET A 119 -34.45 0.33 -18.66
CA MET A 119 -34.17 0.72 -20.05
C MET A 119 -33.06 -0.12 -20.67
N TRP A 120 -32.50 -1.10 -19.94
CA TRP A 120 -31.46 -1.96 -20.48
C TRP A 120 -32.07 -3.01 -21.40
N ARG A 121 -31.34 -3.36 -22.47
CA ARG A 121 -31.75 -4.46 -23.33
C ARG A 121 -31.74 -5.77 -22.53
N PRO A 122 -32.71 -6.67 -22.71
CA PRO A 122 -32.66 -8.00 -22.12
C PRO A 122 -31.33 -8.67 -22.45
N SER A 123 -30.70 -9.30 -21.46
CA SER A 123 -29.37 -9.91 -21.61
C SER A 123 -29.33 -11.06 -22.62
N GLY A 124 -30.50 -11.62 -22.97
CA GLY A 124 -30.61 -12.83 -23.80
C GLY A 124 -30.09 -14.09 -23.09
N VAL A 125 -29.67 -13.97 -21.83
CA VAL A 125 -29.20 -15.10 -21.03
C VAL A 125 -30.41 -15.72 -20.36
N THR A 126 -30.82 -16.89 -20.84
CA THR A 126 -31.77 -17.75 -20.12
C THR A 126 -31.05 -18.29 -18.88
N LEU A 127 -31.47 -17.84 -17.70
CA LEU A 127 -31.05 -18.48 -16.46
C LEU A 127 -31.71 -19.86 -16.43
N VAL A 128 -30.91 -20.89 -16.71
CA VAL A 128 -31.22 -22.30 -16.44
C VAL A 128 -31.11 -22.58 -14.95
#